data_AF-A0A2W3Z6N3-F1
#
_entry.id   AF-A0A2W3Z6N3-F1
#
_cell.length_a   1.000
_cell.length_b   1.000
_cell.length_c   1.000
_cell.angle_alpha   90.00
_cell.angle_beta   90.00
_cell.angle_gamma   90.00
#
_symmetry.space_group_name_H-M   'P 1'
#
loop_
_entity.id
_entity.type
_entity.pdbx_description
1 polymer ?
#
loop_
_entity_poly.entity_id
_entity_poly.type
_entity_poly.pdbx_seq_one_letter_code
_entity_poly.pdbx_strand_id
1 'polypeptide(L)'
;MTSGYDSLAKEFLAELIPEERTKLYNDLLALEEVHKLNQGCTYYTFKNLKRAFHRHSERRKRTFRYMNSLNNELTIHQIHEQHFFKNNYCIHVYFNEQECTYLFIEQLLSILKTPEVARLRSFEKVMV
;
A
#
# COMPACT_ATOMS: atom_id res chain seq x y z
N MET A 1 -9.48 15.20 -10.86
CA MET A 1 -10.33 14.06 -10.45
C MET A 1 -9.82 13.44 -9.15
N THR A 2 -9.65 14.24 -8.10
CA THR A 2 -9.08 13.82 -6.82
C THR A 2 -10.14 13.54 -5.74
N SER A 3 -11.35 14.07 -5.91
CA SER A 3 -12.44 13.99 -4.92
C SER A 3 -13.11 12.62 -4.80
N GLY A 4 -12.96 11.73 -5.80
CA GLY A 4 -13.58 10.41 -5.77
C GLY A 4 -12.92 9.44 -4.79
N TYR A 5 -11.59 9.53 -4.65
CA TYR A 5 -10.84 8.64 -3.76
C TYR A 5 -11.05 8.95 -2.28
N ASP A 6 -11.35 10.19 -1.91
CA ASP A 6 -11.62 10.57 -0.52
C ASP A 6 -12.87 9.88 0.03
N SER A 7 -13.97 9.85 -0.75
CA SER A 7 -15.22 9.17 -0.33
C SER A 7 -14.99 7.67 -0.22
N LEU A 8 -14.39 7.07 -1.26
CA LEU A 8 -14.10 5.64 -1.30
C LEU A 8 -13.18 5.19 -0.15
N ALA A 9 -12.15 5.99 0.17
CA ALA A 9 -11.24 5.68 1.26
C ALA A 9 -11.95 5.78 2.62
N LYS A 10 -12.82 6.78 2.83
CA LYS A 10 -13.61 6.91 4.05
C LYS A 10 -14.57 5.74 4.24
N GLU A 11 -15.33 5.40 3.19
CA GLU A 11 -16.29 4.29 3.19
C GLU A 11 -15.59 2.95 3.46
N PHE A 12 -14.47 2.69 2.77
CA PHE A 12 -13.70 1.46 2.98
C PHE A 12 -13.19 1.33 4.42
N LEU A 13 -12.64 2.41 4.99
CA LEU A 13 -12.09 2.41 6.34
C LEU A 13 -13.14 2.40 7.46
N ALA A 14 -14.36 2.88 7.19
CA ALA A 14 -15.47 2.84 8.14
C ALA A 14 -15.91 1.39 8.41
N GLU A 15 -15.92 0.59 7.35
CA GLU A 15 -16.36 -0.81 7.34
C GLU A 15 -15.25 -1.82 7.67
N LEU A 16 -14.05 -1.32 7.96
CA LEU A 16 -12.90 -2.16 8.30
C LEU A 16 -12.87 -2.43 9.82
N ILE A 17 -12.68 -3.70 10.19
CA ILE A 17 -12.56 -4.07 11.60
C ILE A 17 -11.31 -3.43 12.24
N PRO A 18 -11.34 -3.10 13.56
CA PRO A 18 -10.23 -2.43 14.25
C PRO A 18 -8.85 -3.04 14.00
N GLU A 19 -8.77 -4.36 14.03
CA GLU A 19 -7.55 -5.14 13.91
C GLU A 19 -6.96 -5.00 12.51
N GLU A 20 -7.81 -5.16 11.49
CA GLU A 20 -7.42 -4.99 10.08
C GLU A 20 -7.08 -3.54 9.75
N ARG A 21 -7.76 -2.58 10.39
CA ARG A 21 -7.43 -1.17 10.25
C ARG A 21 -6.05 -0.83 10.79
N THR A 22 -5.69 -1.39 11.94
CA THR A 22 -4.36 -1.21 12.55
C THR A 22 -3.29 -1.88 11.69
N LYS A 23 -3.57 -3.09 11.21
CA LYS A 23 -2.69 -3.82 10.29
C LYS A 23 -2.49 -3.04 8.99
N LEU A 24 -3.56 -2.60 8.35
CA LEU A 24 -3.54 -1.77 7.15
C LEU A 24 -2.71 -0.52 7.40
N TYR A 25 -2.95 0.21 8.49
CA TYR A 25 -2.18 1.41 8.80
C TYR A 25 -0.67 1.15 8.87
N ASN A 26 -0.25 0.13 9.61
CA ASN A 26 1.16 -0.24 9.72
C ASN A 26 1.77 -0.65 8.38
N ASP A 27 1.04 -1.44 7.60
CA ASP A 27 1.49 -1.87 6.27
C ASP A 27 1.59 -0.69 5.30
N LEU A 28 0.66 0.27 5.36
CA LEU A 28 0.69 1.48 4.53
C LEU A 28 1.83 2.42 4.93
N LEU A 29 2.16 2.54 6.22
CA LEU A 29 3.34 3.30 6.66
C LEU A 29 4.63 2.70 6.11
N ALA A 30 4.80 1.38 6.20
CA ALA A 30 5.94 0.70 5.62
C ALA A 30 5.98 0.85 4.09
N LEU A 31 4.82 0.81 3.42
CA LEU A 31 4.70 1.06 1.99
C LEU A 31 5.11 2.49 1.60
N GLU A 32 4.71 3.51 2.38
CA GLU A 32 5.08 4.92 2.19
C GLU A 32 6.60 5.12 2.29
N GLU A 33 7.25 4.53 3.30
CA GLU A 33 8.70 4.61 3.46
C GLU A 33 9.44 3.97 2.29
N VAL A 34 9.04 2.76 1.89
CA VAL A 34 9.64 2.08 0.74
C VAL A 34 9.40 2.88 -0.55
N HIS A 35 8.21 3.46 -0.74
CA HIS A 35 7.92 4.27 -1.91
C HIS A 35 8.81 5.52 -1.96
N LYS A 36 8.98 6.25 -0.85
CA LYS A 36 9.86 7.42 -0.76
C LYS A 36 11.32 7.08 -1.05
N LEU A 37 11.82 5.95 -0.54
CA LEU A 37 13.20 5.51 -0.79
C LEU A 37 13.45 5.13 -2.27
N ASN A 38 12.42 4.63 -2.96
CA ASN A 38 12.54 4.16 -4.33
C ASN A 38 12.13 5.21 -5.39
N GLN A 39 11.32 6.23 -5.04
CA GLN A 39 10.91 7.31 -5.95
C GLN A 39 12.10 8.10 -6.54
N GLY A 40 13.23 8.15 -5.85
CA GLY A 40 14.43 8.88 -6.29
C GLY A 40 15.50 8.04 -6.99
N CYS A 41 15.32 6.73 -7.13
CA CYS A 41 16.48 5.85 -7.29
C CYS A 41 16.32 4.75 -8.36
N THR A 42 16.69 5.07 -9.60
CA THR A 42 17.25 4.06 -10.50
C THR A 42 18.67 3.73 -10.05
N TYR A 43 18.82 2.73 -9.19
CA TYR A 43 20.15 2.27 -8.79
C TYR A 43 20.74 1.36 -9.89
N TYR A 44 21.73 1.87 -10.62
CA TYR A 44 22.62 1.03 -11.43
C TYR A 44 23.55 0.26 -10.50
N THR A 45 23.33 -1.05 -10.34
CA THR A 45 24.21 -1.89 -9.52
C THR A 45 25.43 -2.34 -10.35
N PHE A 46 26.38 -1.43 -10.60
CA PHE A 46 27.67 -1.73 -11.26
C PHE A 46 28.66 -2.52 -10.38
N LYS A 47 28.20 -3.43 -9.51
CA LYS A 47 29.10 -4.24 -8.66
C LYS A 47 29.37 -5.66 -9.13
N ASN A 48 28.69 -6.15 -10.17
CA ASN A 48 28.79 -7.57 -10.56
C ASN A 48 29.13 -7.80 -12.04
N LEU A 49 30.13 -7.09 -12.57
CA LEU A 49 30.68 -7.34 -13.91
C LEU A 49 31.19 -8.80 -14.11
N LYS A 50 31.36 -9.57 -13.02
CA LYS A 50 31.83 -10.96 -13.04
C LYS A 50 30.73 -12.03 -13.10
N ARG A 51 29.43 -11.68 -13.05
CA ARG A 51 28.30 -12.64 -13.04
C ARG A 51 27.42 -12.58 -14.29
N ALA A 52 27.98 -12.17 -15.43
CA ALA A 52 27.25 -12.03 -16.70
C ALA A 52 26.72 -13.34 -17.33
N PHE A 53 26.90 -14.50 -16.67
CA PHE A 53 26.61 -15.80 -17.27
C PHE A 53 25.41 -16.57 -16.69
N HIS A 54 24.70 -16.07 -15.67
CA HIS A 54 23.50 -16.77 -15.14
C HIS A 54 22.30 -15.82 -15.11
N ARG A 55 21.63 -15.73 -16.25
CA ARG A 55 20.45 -14.89 -16.48
C ARG A 55 19.23 -15.49 -15.77
N HIS A 56 18.91 -14.98 -14.59
CA HIS A 56 17.56 -15.06 -14.03
C HIS A 56 17.15 -13.66 -13.57
N SER A 57 16.06 -13.14 -14.12
CA SER A 57 15.38 -11.97 -13.56
C SER A 57 14.74 -12.39 -12.24
N GLU A 58 15.27 -11.92 -11.11
CA GLU A 58 14.61 -12.13 -9.83
C GLU A 58 13.43 -11.15 -9.73
N ARG A 59 12.21 -11.70 -9.72
CA ARG A 59 10.98 -10.94 -9.54
C ARG A 59 10.40 -11.27 -8.18
N ARG A 60 10.49 -10.35 -7.23
CA ARG A 60 9.84 -10.49 -5.93
C ARG A 60 8.55 -9.69 -5.94
N LYS A 61 7.42 -10.40 -5.90
CA LYS A 61 6.09 -9.82 -5.74
C LYS A 61 5.62 -10.04 -4.30
N ARG A 62 5.27 -8.97 -3.61
CA ARG A 62 4.55 -9.02 -2.33
C ARG A 62 3.14 -8.48 -2.56
N THR A 63 2.14 -9.23 -2.10
CA THR A 63 0.74 -8.84 -2.21
C THR A 63 0.17 -8.62 -0.83
N PHE A 64 -0.44 -7.47 -0.62
CA PHE A 64 -1.28 -7.19 0.54
C PHE A 64 -2.73 -7.24 0.08
N ARG A 65 -3.57 -7.89 0.88
CA ARG A 65 -4.99 -8.05 0.60
C ARG A 65 -5.75 -7.71 1.88
N TYR A 66 -6.73 -6.84 1.75
CA TYR A 66 -7.64 -6.44 2.82
C TYR A 66 -9.06 -6.52 2.28
N MET A 67 -9.99 -6.96 3.11
CA MET A 67 -11.40 -7.08 2.74
C MET A 67 -12.22 -6.53 3.89
N ASN A 68 -13.18 -5.66 3.61
CA ASN A 68 -14.05 -5.11 4.64
C ASN A 68 -15.31 -5.97 4.86
N SER A 69 -16.17 -5.57 5.81
CA SER A 69 -17.46 -6.23 6.11
C SER A 69 -18.42 -6.29 4.91
N LEU A 70 -18.28 -5.37 3.94
CA LEU A 70 -19.10 -5.28 2.74
C LEU A 70 -18.51 -6.06 1.55
N ASN A 71 -17.49 -6.89 1.77
CA ASN A 71 -16.72 -7.58 0.73
C ASN A 71 -16.03 -6.66 -0.28
N ASN A 72 -15.81 -5.38 0.05
CA ASN A 72 -14.92 -4.54 -0.74
C ASN A 72 -13.48 -4.98 -0.49
N GLU A 73 -12.75 -5.19 -1.57
CA GLU A 73 -11.38 -5.68 -1.56
C GLU A 73 -10.40 -4.57 -1.93
N LEU A 74 -9.37 -4.40 -1.10
CA LEU A 74 -8.17 -3.63 -1.41
C LEU A 74 -7.00 -4.58 -1.62
N THR A 75 -6.42 -4.57 -2.81
CA THR A 75 -5.23 -5.33 -3.15
C THR A 75 -4.09 -4.39 -3.49
N ILE A 76 -2.93 -4.59 -2.86
CA ILE A 76 -1.72 -3.81 -3.14
C ILE A 76 -0.62 -4.78 -3.58
N HIS A 77 -0.08 -4.55 -4.77
CA HIS A 77 1.04 -5.31 -5.30
C HIS A 77 2.31 -4.46 -5.25
N GLN A 78 3.25 -4.87 -4.42
CA GLN A 78 4.63 -4.39 -4.48
C GLN A 78 5.43 -5.32 -5.39
N ILE A 79 5.98 -4.77 -6.45
CA ILE A 79 6.76 -5.52 -7.44
C ILE A 79 8.19 -4.96 -7.44
N HIS A 80 9.14 -5.83 -7.14
CA HIS A 80 10.57 -5.58 -7.34
C HIS A 80 11.04 -6.43 -8.50
N GLU A 81 11.51 -5.77 -9.55
CA GLU A 81 12.09 -6.41 -10.72
C GLU A 81 13.56 -6.04 -10.83
N GLN A 82 14.43 -7.05 -10.80
CA GLN A 82 15.84 -6.87 -11.11
C GLN A 82 16.08 -7.23 -12.58
N HIS A 83 16.29 -6.22 -13.43
CA HIS A 83 16.56 -6.42 -14.85
C HIS A 83 17.97 -5.95 -15.23
N PHE A 84 18.81 -6.90 -15.64
CA PHE A 84 20.21 -6.78 -16.08
C PHE A 84 21.17 -6.09 -15.09
N PHE A 85 20.91 -4.87 -14.61
CA PHE A 85 21.60 -4.16 -13.52
C PHE A 85 20.73 -3.04 -12.90
N LYS A 86 19.43 -3.04 -13.23
CA LYS A 86 18.46 -2.01 -12.87
C LYS A 86 17.38 -2.63 -11.99
N ASN A 87 17.24 -2.09 -10.79
CA ASN A 87 16.12 -2.43 -9.92
C ASN A 87 14.96 -1.49 -10.29
N ASN A 88 13.85 -2.06 -10.71
CA ASN A 88 12.59 -1.36 -10.90
C ASN A 88 11.68 -1.70 -9.71
N TYR A 89 11.19 -0.66 -9.04
CA TYR A 89 10.18 -0.79 -8.00
C TYR A 89 8.87 -0.20 -8.52
N CYS A 90 7.80 -0.99 -8.44
CA CYS A 90 6.47 -0.54 -8.82
C CYS A 90 5.45 -0.96 -7.75
N ILE A 91 4.46 -0.10 -7.54
CA ILE A 91 3.30 -0.37 -6.70
C ILE A 91 2.07 -0.30 -7.60
N HIS A 92 1.32 -1.39 -7.66
CA HIS A 92 -0.03 -1.37 -8.24
C HIS A 92 -1.06 -1.49 -7.12
N VAL A 93 -2.13 -0.71 -7.23
CA VAL A 93 -3.20 -0.65 -6.25
C VAL A 93 -4.49 -1.01 -6.97
N TYR A 94 -5.27 -1.91 -6.39
CA TYR A 94 -6.57 -2.31 -6.92
C TYR A 94 -7.60 -2.19 -5.82
N PHE A 95 -8.76 -1.64 -6.17
CA PHE A 95 -9.93 -1.59 -5.32
C PHE A 95 -11.10 -2.25 -6.06
N ASN A 96 -11.66 -3.33 -5.52
CA ASN A 96 -12.69 -4.12 -6.19
C ASN A 96 -12.32 -4.46 -7.65
N GLU A 97 -11.10 -4.98 -7.85
CA GLU A 97 -10.51 -5.32 -9.15
C GLU A 97 -10.25 -4.13 -10.11
N GLN A 98 -10.59 -2.91 -9.70
CA GLN A 98 -10.32 -1.69 -10.47
C GLN A 98 -8.96 -1.12 -10.10
N GLU A 99 -8.10 -0.90 -11.10
CA GLU A 99 -6.80 -0.28 -10.88
C GLU A 99 -6.95 1.16 -10.41
N CYS A 100 -6.33 1.46 -9.27
CA CYS A 100 -6.31 2.77 -8.65
C CYS A 100 -4.89 3.34 -8.69
N THR A 101 -4.80 4.66 -8.75
CA THR A 101 -3.51 5.36 -8.61
C THR A 101 -3.02 5.30 -7.17
N TYR A 102 -1.71 5.50 -6.95
CA TYR A 102 -1.12 5.60 -5.61
C TYR A 102 -1.76 6.69 -4.73
N LEU A 103 -2.41 7.70 -5.33
CA LEU A 103 -3.20 8.71 -4.61
C LEU A 103 -4.22 8.07 -3.65
N PHE A 104 -4.80 6.91 -3.99
CA PHE A 104 -5.73 6.21 -3.10
C PHE A 104 -5.07 5.79 -1.77
N ILE A 105 -3.80 5.35 -1.83
CA ILE A 105 -3.00 5.01 -0.65
C ILE A 105 -2.71 6.25 0.19
N GLU A 106 -2.39 7.37 -0.45
CA GLU A 106 -2.16 8.65 0.25
C GLU A 106 -3.42 9.11 0.98
N GLN A 107 -4.61 8.94 0.38
CA GLN A 107 -5.88 9.28 1.04
C GLN A 107 -6.20 8.35 2.22
N LEU A 108 -6.01 7.03 2.05
CA LEU A 108 -6.16 6.07 3.15
C LEU A 108 -5.24 6.44 4.32
N LEU A 109 -3.97 6.75 4.05
CA LEU A 109 -3.01 7.18 5.07
C LEU A 109 -3.40 8.52 5.72
N SER A 110 -3.85 9.50 4.94
CA SER A 110 -4.30 10.80 5.45
C SER A 110 -5.44 10.64 6.46
N ILE A 111 -6.45 9.83 6.12
CA ILE A 111 -7.60 9.55 6.99
C ILE A 111 -7.17 8.78 8.24
N LEU A 112 -6.26 7.80 8.10
CA LEU A 112 -5.76 7.01 9.23
C LEU A 112 -4.84 7.81 10.18
N LYS A 113 -4.09 8.78 9.66
CA LYS A 113 -3.26 9.71 10.44
C LYS A 113 -4.10 10.72 11.23
N THR A 114 -5.35 10.97 10.80
CA THR A 114 -6.23 11.92 11.46
C THR A 114 -6.76 11.34 12.78
N PRO A 115 -6.51 11.98 13.94
CA PRO A 115 -6.84 11.42 15.26
C PRO A 115 -8.36 11.32 15.57
N GLU A 116 -9.22 11.73 14.65
CA GLU A 116 -10.66 11.79 14.84
C GLU A 116 -11.32 10.39 14.86
N VAL A 117 -10.78 9.43 14.11
CA VAL A 117 -11.35 8.07 14.07
C VAL A 117 -10.95 7.21 15.27
N ALA A 118 -9.90 7.60 15.99
CA ALA A 118 -9.54 6.99 17.28
C ALA A 118 -10.54 7.38 18.40
N ARG A 119 -11.19 8.55 18.29
CA ARG A 119 -12.14 9.04 19.33
C ARG A 119 -13.55 8.48 19.18
N LEU A 120 -14.02 8.23 17.96
CA LEU A 120 -15.39 7.75 17.74
C LEU A 120 -15.67 6.37 18.38
N ARG A 121 -14.64 5.54 18.58
CA ARG A 121 -14.78 4.24 19.29
C ARG A 121 -14.60 4.32 20.80
N SER A 122 -14.08 5.43 21.34
CA SER A 122 -13.96 5.61 22.79
C SER A 122 -15.31 5.84 23.46
N PHE A 123 -16.30 6.35 22.72
CA PHE A 123 -17.63 6.65 23.25
C PHE A 123 -18.60 5.46 23.25
N GLU A 124 -18.40 4.44 22.41
CA GLU A 124 -19.26 3.24 22.42
C GLU A 124 -18.91 2.27 23.56
N LYS A 125 -17.74 2.40 24.18
CA LYS A 125 -17.29 1.49 25.26
C LYS A 125 -17.63 1.96 26.68
N VAL A 126 -18.33 3.09 26.83
CA VAL A 126 -18.65 3.71 28.14
C VAL A 126 -20.16 3.64 28.48
N MET A 127 -20.98 2.95 27.69
CA MET A 127 -22.37 2.65 28.05
C MET A 127 -22.62 1.15 28.21
N VAL A 128 -22.04 0.55 29.25
CA VAL A 128 -22.58 -0.64 29.94
C VAL A 128 -22.28 -0.51 31.42
#